data_AF-A0A2E9IKE1-F1
#
_entry.id   AF-A0A2E9IKE1-F1
#
_cell.length_a   1.000
_cell.length_b   1.000
_cell.length_c   1.000
_cell.angle_alpha   90.00
_cell.angle_beta   90.00
_cell.angle_gamma   90.00
#
_symmetry.space_group_name_H-M   'P 1'
#
loop_
_entity.id
_entity.type
_entity.pdbx_description
1 polymer ?
#
loop_
_entity_poly.entity_id
_entity_poly.type
_entity_poly.pdbx_seq_one_letter_code
_entity_poly.pdbx_strand_id
1 'polypeptide(L)'
;MISGAEVAAVYVDIDSLTPWADNPRQNEHAVDPIMRSIEEFGFTSPIVARTEDREIIAGHTRWTAAKRLGMKRVPVRFVDLTQQQARALAIADNRLGELADWDATLLESTLRELGDFDQSLLDVTGFAEELDSLFSQEDDGFGDDGSGAGNDPTKLEYRVVIENLDEKQQASLVEKLEKEGFKCHALIS
;
A
#
# COMPACT_ATOMS: atom_id res chain seq x y z
N MET A 1 30.59 15.18 0.66
CA MET A 1 31.28 14.65 -0.53
C MET A 1 31.26 13.15 -0.41
N ILE A 2 30.47 12.45 -1.22
CA ILE A 2 30.51 11.00 -1.31
C ILE A 2 31.64 10.69 -2.30
N SER A 3 32.85 10.45 -1.79
CA SER A 3 34.03 10.12 -2.60
C SER A 3 34.31 8.63 -2.52
N GLY A 4 34.07 7.93 -3.62
CA GLY A 4 34.17 6.47 -3.76
C GLY A 4 32.88 5.91 -4.32
N ALA A 5 32.94 4.87 -5.16
CA ALA A 5 31.74 4.15 -5.57
C ALA A 5 31.14 3.50 -4.31
N GLU A 6 30.08 4.10 -3.76
CA GLU A 6 29.36 3.48 -2.64
C GLU A 6 28.81 2.13 -3.11
N VAL A 7 29.07 1.09 -2.31
CA VAL A 7 28.53 -0.23 -2.58
C VAL A 7 27.03 -0.21 -2.29
N ALA A 8 26.22 -0.51 -3.30
CA ALA A 8 24.77 -0.50 -3.16
C ALA A 8 24.28 -1.51 -2.10
N ALA A 9 24.84 -2.72 -2.10
CA ALA A 9 24.60 -3.74 -1.08
C ALA A 9 25.68 -4.84 -1.13
N VAL A 10 25.88 -5.53 -0.01
CA VAL A 10 26.68 -6.75 0.11
C VAL A 10 25.86 -7.85 0.78
N TYR A 11 26.00 -9.10 0.33
CA TYR A 11 25.38 -10.23 1.01
C TYR A 11 26.16 -10.57 2.28
N VAL A 12 25.51 -10.62 3.43
CA VAL A 12 26.11 -11.02 4.72
C VAL A 12 25.31 -12.13 5.37
N ASP A 13 25.90 -12.78 6.37
CA ASP A 13 25.17 -13.69 7.25
C ASP A 13 24.04 -12.95 7.96
N ILE A 14 22.82 -13.48 7.88
CA ILE A 14 21.64 -12.89 8.50
C ILE A 14 21.75 -12.80 10.04
N ASP A 15 22.49 -13.72 10.65
CA ASP A 15 22.71 -13.79 12.09
C ASP A 15 23.77 -12.79 12.56
N SER A 16 24.43 -12.11 11.62
CA SER A 16 25.39 -11.06 11.93
C SER A 16 24.77 -9.67 12.10
N LEU A 17 23.45 -9.54 11.90
CA LEU A 17 22.71 -8.29 12.05
C LEU A 17 22.06 -8.22 13.44
N THR A 18 22.05 -7.01 14.02
CA THR A 18 21.45 -6.75 15.32
C THR A 18 20.14 -5.99 15.14
N PRO A 19 18.96 -6.53 15.49
CA PRO A 19 17.73 -5.76 15.42
C PRO A 19 17.74 -4.62 16.44
N TRP A 20 17.29 -3.43 16.03
CA TRP A 20 17.02 -2.34 16.98
C TRP A 20 15.86 -2.74 17.92
N ALA A 21 16.19 -2.98 19.20
CA ALA A 21 15.26 -3.50 20.20
C ALA A 21 14.07 -2.58 20.47
N ASP A 22 14.28 -1.26 20.46
CA ASP A 22 13.23 -0.26 20.75
C ASP A 22 12.61 0.32 19.45
N ASN A 23 12.59 -0.45 18.37
CA ASN A 23 11.96 0.00 17.13
C ASN A 23 10.46 0.26 17.37
N PRO A 24 9.96 1.50 17.19
CA PRO A 24 8.57 1.84 17.46
C PRO A 24 7.57 1.26 16.44
N ARG A 25 8.04 0.77 15.29
CA ARG A 25 7.16 0.24 14.24
C ARG A 25 6.74 -1.21 14.54
N GLN A 26 5.43 -1.43 14.61
CA GLN A 26 4.83 -2.76 14.71
C GLN A 26 4.68 -3.37 13.32
N ASN A 27 5.36 -4.49 13.07
CA ASN A 27 5.54 -5.03 11.72
C ASN A 27 4.98 -6.44 11.52
N GLU A 28 4.35 -7.04 12.53
CA GLU A 28 3.99 -8.47 12.50
C GLU A 28 3.07 -8.84 11.33
N HIS A 29 2.04 -8.02 11.06
CA HIS A 29 1.10 -8.21 9.95
C HIS A 29 1.76 -8.12 8.57
N ALA A 30 2.85 -7.35 8.44
CA ALA A 30 3.54 -7.14 7.18
C ALA A 30 4.57 -8.23 6.86
N VAL A 31 4.83 -9.17 7.77
CA VAL A 31 5.85 -10.22 7.54
C VAL A 31 5.45 -11.16 6.41
N ASP A 32 4.21 -11.65 6.40
CA ASP A 32 3.79 -12.68 5.44
C ASP A 32 3.71 -12.15 4.00
N PRO A 33 3.15 -10.95 3.73
CA PRO A 33 3.23 -10.33 2.40
C PRO A 33 4.68 -10.11 1.93
N ILE A 34 5.57 -9.69 2.84
CA ILE A 34 6.99 -9.49 2.51
C ILE A 34 7.71 -10.82 2.24
N MET A 35 7.36 -11.90 2.96
CA MET A 35 7.88 -13.23 2.65
C MET A 35 7.53 -13.64 1.22
N ARG A 36 6.25 -13.53 0.84
CA ARG A 36 5.80 -13.84 -0.52
C ARG A 36 6.50 -12.96 -1.56
N SER A 37 6.63 -11.67 -1.29
CA SER A 37 7.37 -10.74 -2.16
C SER A 37 8.84 -11.14 -2.35
N ILE A 38 9.50 -11.62 -1.29
CA ILE A 38 10.89 -12.12 -1.37
C ILE A 38 10.96 -13.45 -2.13
N GLU A 39 10.00 -14.35 -1.98
CA GLU A 39 9.95 -15.60 -2.74
C GLU A 39 9.75 -15.35 -4.23
N GLU A 40 8.90 -14.39 -4.59
CA GLU A 40 8.57 -14.03 -5.97
C GLU A 40 9.67 -13.22 -6.66
N PHE A 41 10.12 -12.12 -6.04
CA PHE A 41 11.04 -11.16 -6.68
C PHE A 41 12.47 -11.20 -6.15
N GLY A 42 12.71 -11.97 -5.09
CA GLY A 42 13.93 -11.83 -4.30
C GLY A 42 13.99 -10.49 -3.55
N PHE A 43 15.19 -10.14 -3.08
CA PHE A 43 15.41 -8.85 -2.45
C PHE A 43 15.55 -7.73 -3.49
N THR A 44 14.47 -6.98 -3.71
CA THR A 44 14.48 -5.77 -4.56
C THR A 44 15.08 -4.55 -3.84
N SER A 45 14.98 -4.53 -2.51
CA SER A 45 15.59 -3.50 -1.65
C SER A 45 16.45 -4.15 -0.56
N PRO A 46 17.70 -3.70 -0.34
CA PRO A 46 18.56 -4.25 0.71
C PRO A 46 18.13 -3.79 2.10
N ILE A 47 18.45 -4.59 3.12
CA ILE A 47 18.37 -4.14 4.53
C ILE A 47 19.41 -3.03 4.73
N VAL A 48 19.07 -1.98 5.46
CA VAL A 48 20.02 -0.91 5.80
C VAL A 48 20.46 -1.11 7.24
N ALA A 49 21.76 -1.19 7.47
CA ALA A 49 22.34 -1.39 8.80
C ALA A 49 23.52 -0.45 9.04
N ARG A 50 23.78 -0.13 10.32
CA ARG A 50 24.96 0.65 10.71
C ARG A 50 26.23 -0.18 10.50
N THR A 51 27.29 0.42 9.97
CA THR A 51 28.58 -0.27 9.79
C THR A 51 29.21 -0.65 11.14
N GLU A 52 29.09 0.21 12.14
CA GLU A 52 29.78 0.11 13.44
C GLU A 52 29.37 -1.13 14.25
N ASP A 53 28.06 -1.34 14.42
CA ASP A 53 27.48 -2.36 15.31
C ASP A 53 26.53 -3.33 14.59
N ARG A 54 26.38 -3.18 13.27
CA ARG A 54 25.45 -3.95 12.42
C ARG A 54 23.99 -3.85 12.87
N GLU A 55 23.64 -2.78 13.59
CA GLU A 55 22.26 -2.56 14.00
C GLU A 55 21.39 -2.21 12.79
N ILE A 56 20.27 -2.90 12.64
CA ILE A 56 19.32 -2.69 11.55
C ILE A 56 18.66 -1.32 11.75
N ILE A 57 18.76 -0.49 10.71
CA ILE A 57 18.15 0.83 10.63
C ILE A 57 16.79 0.73 9.92
N ALA A 58 16.78 0.07 8.75
CA ALA A 58 15.58 -0.12 7.93
C ALA A 58 15.53 -1.53 7.36
N GLY A 59 14.31 -2.08 7.23
CA GLY A 59 14.10 -3.43 6.73
C GLY A 59 14.02 -4.51 7.81
N HIS A 60 13.63 -4.19 9.05
CA HIS A 60 13.37 -5.19 10.10
C HIS A 60 12.38 -6.26 9.65
N THR A 61 11.30 -5.88 8.95
CA THR A 61 10.31 -6.84 8.44
C THR A 61 10.91 -7.78 7.39
N ARG A 62 11.78 -7.25 6.50
CA ARG A 62 12.53 -8.06 5.52
C ARG A 62 13.51 -9.03 6.20
N TRP A 63 14.16 -8.59 7.28
CA TRP A 63 15.01 -9.45 8.10
C TRP A 63 14.20 -10.58 8.76
N THR A 64 13.07 -10.26 9.38
CA THR A 64 12.17 -11.25 9.99
C THR A 64 11.62 -12.24 8.96
N ALA A 65 11.18 -11.74 7.80
CA ALA A 65 10.72 -12.56 6.68
C ALA A 65 11.81 -13.53 6.20
N ALA A 66 13.03 -13.03 5.94
CA ALA A 66 14.15 -13.86 5.53
C ALA A 66 14.55 -14.91 6.59
N LYS A 67 14.44 -14.57 7.88
CA LYS A 67 14.61 -15.53 8.99
C LYS A 67 13.56 -16.64 8.93
N ARG A 68 12.29 -16.31 8.72
CA ARG A 68 11.20 -17.29 8.60
C ARG A 68 11.34 -18.17 7.36
N LEU A 69 11.85 -17.62 6.25
CA LEU A 69 12.18 -18.35 5.03
C LEU A 69 13.44 -19.23 5.16
N GLY A 70 14.14 -19.19 6.30
CA GLY A 70 15.34 -20.00 6.52
C GLY A 70 16.57 -19.54 5.74
N MET A 71 16.56 -18.31 5.20
CA MET A 71 17.70 -17.77 4.45
C MET A 71 18.93 -17.62 5.33
N LYS A 72 20.12 -17.91 4.78
CA LYS A 72 21.40 -17.77 5.49
C LYS A 72 22.09 -16.44 5.21
N ARG A 73 21.81 -15.83 4.06
CA ARG A 73 22.41 -14.57 3.66
C ARG A 73 21.37 -13.61 3.10
N VAL A 74 21.56 -12.33 3.40
CA VAL A 74 20.68 -11.24 2.96
C VAL A 74 21.51 -10.07 2.43
N PRO A 75 21.01 -9.32 1.44
CA PRO A 75 21.70 -8.13 0.95
C PRO A 75 21.54 -6.97 1.94
N VAL A 76 22.66 -6.36 2.31
CA VAL A 76 22.72 -5.28 3.28
C VAL A 76 23.51 -4.11 2.72
N ARG A 77 22.95 -2.90 2.84
CA ARG A 77 23.66 -1.64 2.67
C ARG A 77 24.15 -1.18 4.04
N PHE A 78 25.47 -1.12 4.21
CA PHE A 78 26.08 -0.55 5.42
C PHE A 78 26.23 0.96 5.28
N VAL A 79 25.88 1.69 6.34
CA VAL A 79 26.00 3.15 6.40
C VAL A 79 26.68 3.60 7.68
N ASP A 80 27.56 4.60 7.56
CA ASP A 80 28.28 5.19 8.67
C ASP A 80 27.47 6.35 9.27
N LEU A 81 26.57 6.01 10.19
CA LEU A 81 25.72 6.97 10.89
C LEU A 81 25.90 6.87 12.41
N THR A 82 25.78 8.02 13.09
CA THR A 82 25.59 8.02 14.54
C THR A 82 24.28 7.34 14.90
N GLN A 83 24.13 6.91 16.15
CA GLN A 83 22.89 6.30 16.61
C GLN A 83 21.69 7.25 16.38
N GLN A 84 21.82 8.55 16.68
CA GLN A 84 20.73 9.51 16.49
C GLN A 84 20.36 9.69 15.02
N GLN A 85 21.34 9.72 14.11
CA GLN A 85 21.09 9.77 12.67
C GLN A 85 20.41 8.49 12.18
N ALA A 86 20.84 7.32 12.67
CA ALA A 86 20.21 6.05 12.34
C ALA A 86 18.74 6.01 12.81
N ARG A 87 18.43 6.49 14.02
CA ARG A 87 17.04 6.59 14.49
C ARG A 87 16.20 7.53 13.63
N ALA A 88 16.75 8.70 13.28
CA ALA A 88 16.07 9.63 12.38
C ALA A 88 15.78 9.00 11.01
N LEU A 89 16.76 8.29 10.45
CA LEU A 89 16.60 7.58 9.18
C LEU A 89 15.55 6.46 9.27
N ALA A 90 15.56 5.67 10.35
CA ALA A 90 14.58 4.61 10.57
C ALA A 90 13.15 5.14 10.62
N ILE A 91 12.93 6.31 11.25
CA ILE A 91 11.61 6.96 11.27
C ILE A 91 11.26 7.53 9.88
N ALA A 92 12.20 8.19 9.22
CA ALA A 92 11.99 8.80 7.91
C ALA A 92 11.66 7.77 6.82
N ASP A 93 12.39 6.65 6.76
CA ASP A 93 12.17 5.56 5.79
C ASP A 93 10.72 5.07 5.79
N ASN A 94 10.11 5.03 6.98
CA ASN A 94 8.73 4.63 7.18
C ASN A 94 7.75 5.77 6.89
N ARG A 95 7.94 6.92 7.55
CA ARG A 95 6.97 8.01 7.51
C ARG A 95 6.89 8.68 6.15
N LEU A 96 8.01 8.78 5.43
CA LEU A 96 8.04 9.47 4.13
C LEU A 96 7.23 8.71 3.06
N GLY A 97 7.17 7.37 3.12
CA GLY A 97 6.31 6.58 2.24
C GLY A 97 4.82 6.82 2.50
N GLU A 98 4.43 6.97 3.78
CA GLU A 98 3.04 7.25 4.20
C GLU A 98 2.55 8.66 3.83
N LEU A 99 3.44 9.55 3.40
CA LEU A 99 3.05 10.88 2.93
C LEU A 99 2.61 10.89 1.47
N ALA A 100 2.82 9.80 0.74
CA ALA A 100 2.38 9.68 -0.65
C ALA A 100 0.94 9.17 -0.70
N ASP A 101 0.14 9.81 -1.55
CA ASP A 101 -1.22 9.37 -1.86
C ASP A 101 -1.22 8.48 -3.11
N TRP A 102 -2.14 7.52 -3.15
CA TRP A 102 -2.43 6.75 -4.35
C TRP A 102 -3.44 7.50 -5.23
N ASP A 103 -3.24 7.46 -6.54
CA ASP A 103 -4.32 7.72 -7.49
C ASP A 103 -5.23 6.48 -7.50
N ALA A 104 -6.43 6.60 -6.92
CA ALA A 104 -7.33 5.46 -6.73
C ALA A 104 -7.70 4.78 -8.06
N THR A 105 -7.99 5.57 -9.09
CA THR A 105 -8.38 5.07 -10.41
C THR A 105 -7.24 4.28 -11.06
N LEU A 106 -6.02 4.84 -11.05
CA LEU A 106 -4.86 4.16 -11.63
C LEU A 106 -4.41 2.95 -10.80
N LEU A 107 -4.53 3.03 -9.48
CA LEU A 107 -4.23 1.90 -8.59
C LEU A 107 -5.17 0.73 -8.88
N GLU A 108 -6.48 0.99 -8.92
CA GLU A 108 -7.49 -0.02 -9.20
C GLU A 108 -7.26 -0.67 -10.56
N SER A 109 -7.10 0.11 -11.64
CA SER A 109 -6.89 -0.44 -12.97
C SER A 109 -5.64 -1.33 -13.01
N THR A 110 -4.57 -0.90 -12.34
CA THR A 110 -3.32 -1.67 -12.23
C THR A 110 -3.54 -2.98 -11.46
N LEU A 111 -4.27 -2.96 -10.35
CA LEU A 111 -4.55 -4.15 -9.55
C LEU A 111 -5.44 -5.14 -10.32
N ARG A 112 -6.44 -4.66 -11.08
CA ARG A 112 -7.27 -5.52 -11.94
C ARG A 112 -6.43 -6.19 -13.02
N GLU A 113 -5.60 -5.42 -13.73
CA GLU A 113 -4.69 -5.96 -14.76
C GLU A 113 -3.73 -7.02 -14.20
N LEU A 114 -3.18 -6.80 -13.00
CA LEU A 114 -2.34 -7.78 -12.32
C LEU A 114 -3.11 -9.05 -11.96
N GLY A 115 -4.32 -8.90 -11.42
CA GLY A 115 -5.17 -10.04 -11.05
C GLY A 115 -5.64 -10.87 -12.25
N ASP A 116 -5.92 -10.22 -13.38
CA ASP A 116 -6.28 -10.89 -14.63
C ASP A 116 -5.11 -11.67 -15.23
N PHE A 117 -3.88 -11.19 -15.02
CA PHE A 117 -2.66 -11.88 -15.43
C PHE A 117 -2.33 -13.05 -14.48
N ASP A 118 -2.24 -12.76 -13.18
CA ASP A 118 -1.97 -13.75 -12.13
C ASP A 118 -2.45 -13.23 -10.76
N GLN A 119 -3.49 -13.87 -10.23
CA GLN A 119 -4.07 -13.54 -8.91
C GLN A 119 -3.05 -13.62 -7.76
N SER A 120 -2.03 -14.47 -7.84
CA SER A 120 -1.00 -14.58 -6.79
C SER A 120 -0.14 -13.33 -6.66
N LEU A 121 -0.08 -12.50 -7.70
CA LEU A 121 0.63 -11.23 -7.65
C LEU A 121 -0.08 -10.20 -6.76
N LEU A 122 -1.38 -10.35 -6.51
CA LEU A 122 -2.09 -9.44 -5.60
C LEU A 122 -1.64 -9.63 -4.15
N ASP A 123 -1.31 -10.88 -3.76
CA ASP A 123 -0.86 -11.24 -2.41
C ASP A 123 0.49 -10.62 -2.01
N VAL A 124 1.28 -10.18 -2.99
CA VAL A 124 2.59 -9.54 -2.79
C VAL A 124 2.53 -8.02 -2.84
N THR A 125 1.41 -7.43 -3.30
CA THR A 125 1.25 -5.96 -3.36
C THR A 125 1.04 -5.31 -1.99
N GLY A 126 0.53 -6.10 -1.02
CA GLY A 126 0.07 -5.58 0.26
C GLY A 126 -1.39 -5.09 0.27
N PHE A 127 -2.09 -5.12 -0.87
CA PHE A 127 -3.50 -4.70 -0.97
C PHE A 127 -4.51 -5.85 -0.81
N ALA A 128 -4.05 -7.09 -0.64
CA ALA A 128 -4.91 -8.28 -0.66
C ALA A 128 -6.15 -8.19 0.26
N GLU A 129 -6.01 -7.59 1.46
CA GLU A 129 -7.13 -7.43 2.42
C GLU A 129 -8.05 -6.24 2.09
N GLU A 130 -7.64 -5.35 1.20
CA GLU A 130 -8.34 -4.13 0.81
C GLU A 130 -8.97 -4.21 -0.59
N LEU A 131 -8.65 -5.25 -1.38
CA LEU A 131 -9.11 -5.43 -2.76
C LEU A 131 -10.62 -5.32 -2.89
N ASP A 132 -11.39 -5.99 -2.03
CA ASP A 132 -12.85 -5.95 -2.07
C ASP A 132 -13.37 -4.52 -1.92
N SER A 133 -12.75 -3.73 -1.04
CA SER A 133 -13.14 -2.33 -0.81
C SER A 133 -12.71 -1.41 -1.95
N LEU A 134 -11.57 -1.68 -2.60
CA LEU A 134 -11.06 -0.92 -3.73
C LEU A 134 -11.91 -1.19 -4.98
N PHE A 135 -12.20 -2.45 -5.28
CA PHE A 135 -12.97 -2.86 -6.45
C PHE A 135 -14.47 -2.59 -6.34
N SER A 136 -14.98 -2.34 -5.12
CA SER A 136 -16.38 -1.94 -4.92
C SER A 136 -16.61 -0.44 -5.12
N GLN A 137 -15.55 0.39 -5.21
CA GLN A 137 -15.71 1.84 -5.47
C GLN A 137 -16.21 2.13 -6.91
N GLU A 138 -16.20 1.14 -7.81
CA GLU A 138 -16.68 1.26 -9.19
C GLU A 138 -18.21 1.20 -9.34
N ASP A 139 -18.97 0.67 -8.39
CA ASP A 139 -20.45 0.64 -8.52
C ASP A 139 -21.12 2.01 -8.25
N ASP A 140 -20.35 3.02 -7.85
CA ASP A 140 -20.82 4.40 -7.64
C ASP A 140 -20.46 5.37 -8.80
N GLY A 141 -19.91 4.84 -9.90
CA GLY A 141 -19.44 5.60 -11.07
C GLY A 141 -20.52 5.98 -12.07
N PHE A 142 -21.44 6.89 -11.73
CA PHE A 142 -22.23 7.60 -12.76
C PHE A 142 -21.39 8.70 -13.42
N GLY A 143 -20.94 8.41 -14.64
CA GLY A 143 -20.74 9.33 -15.78
C GLY A 143 -20.21 10.73 -15.49
N ASP A 144 -18.93 10.92 -15.81
CA ASP A 144 -18.33 12.22 -16.17
C ASP A 144 -19.21 12.99 -17.18
N ASP A 145 -19.93 14.01 -16.71
CA ASP A 145 -20.47 15.07 -17.53
C ASP A 145 -19.57 16.31 -17.46
N GLY A 146 -18.34 16.16 -17.98
CA GLY A 146 -17.42 17.19 -18.45
C GLY A 146 -17.74 18.64 -18.08
N SER A 147 -17.67 18.94 -16.79
CA SER A 147 -17.55 20.31 -16.28
C SER A 147 -16.63 20.28 -15.08
N GLY A 148 -15.37 20.66 -15.33
CA GLY A 148 -14.37 20.85 -14.29
C GLY A 148 -14.87 21.84 -13.25
N ALA A 149 -15.35 21.32 -12.13
CA ALA A 149 -15.49 22.02 -10.87
C ALA A 149 -14.84 21.12 -9.83
N GLY A 150 -13.78 21.63 -9.20
CA GLY A 150 -12.89 20.87 -8.34
C GLY A 150 -13.64 20.03 -7.31
N ASN A 151 -13.11 18.83 -7.09
CA ASN A 151 -13.46 18.00 -5.95
C ASN A 151 -13.05 18.78 -4.69
N ASP A 152 -14.00 19.52 -4.09
CA ASP A 152 -13.80 20.23 -2.82
C ASP A 152 -13.82 19.19 -1.70
N PRO A 153 -12.68 18.87 -1.08
CA PRO A 153 -12.60 17.82 -0.06
C PRO A 153 -13.38 18.17 1.22
N THR A 154 -13.99 19.37 1.31
CA THR A 154 -14.85 19.78 2.44
C THR A 154 -16.33 19.58 2.17
N LYS A 155 -16.74 19.24 0.95
CA LYS A 155 -18.15 19.06 0.58
C LYS A 155 -18.57 17.61 0.77
N LEU A 156 -19.21 17.34 1.91
CA LEU A 156 -19.81 16.03 2.19
C LEU A 156 -21.08 15.84 1.36
N GLU A 157 -21.09 14.85 0.47
CA GLU A 157 -22.29 14.37 -0.20
C GLU A 157 -22.85 13.15 0.55
N TYR A 158 -24.16 13.16 0.81
CA TYR A 158 -24.87 12.05 1.44
C TYR A 158 -25.81 11.42 0.42
N ARG A 159 -25.77 10.10 0.29
CA ARG A 159 -26.57 9.33 -0.67
C ARG A 159 -27.39 8.26 0.06
N VAL A 160 -28.56 7.95 -0.47
CA VAL A 160 -29.44 6.87 0.00
C VAL A 160 -29.66 5.91 -1.16
N VAL A 161 -29.31 4.64 -0.96
CA VAL A 161 -29.56 3.56 -1.93
C VAL A 161 -30.85 2.87 -1.53
N ILE A 162 -31.73 2.66 -2.51
CA ILE A 162 -33.05 2.03 -2.31
C ILE A 162 -33.17 0.86 -3.28
N GLU A 163 -33.25 -0.36 -2.74
CA GLU A 163 -33.57 -1.55 -3.51
C GLU A 163 -35.04 -1.54 -3.92
N ASN A 164 -35.29 -1.69 -5.23
CA ASN A 164 -36.64 -1.76 -5.79
C ASN A 164 -36.90 -3.16 -6.35
N LEU A 165 -38.14 -3.63 -6.23
CA LEU A 165 -38.58 -4.96 -6.69
C LEU A 165 -38.51 -5.07 -8.22
N ASP A 166 -38.80 -3.98 -8.93
CA ASP A 166 -38.77 -3.92 -10.39
C ASP A 166 -38.51 -2.49 -10.91
N GLU A 167 -38.28 -2.39 -12.22
CA GLU A 167 -38.03 -1.12 -12.93
C GLU A 167 -39.21 -0.14 -12.81
N LYS A 168 -40.45 -0.64 -12.73
CA LYS A 168 -41.64 0.22 -12.59
C LYS A 168 -41.67 0.90 -11.22
N GLN A 169 -41.32 0.17 -10.18
CA GLN A 169 -41.22 0.70 -8.83
C GLN A 169 -40.09 1.74 -8.73
N GLN A 170 -38.95 1.47 -9.35
CA GLN A 170 -37.83 2.41 -9.44
C GLN A 170 -38.25 3.72 -10.14
N ALA A 171 -38.84 3.63 -11.32
CA ALA A 171 -39.29 4.81 -12.08
C ALA A 171 -40.32 5.63 -11.30
N SER A 172 -41.29 4.97 -10.64
CA SER A 172 -42.29 5.66 -9.82
C SER A 172 -41.69 6.34 -8.59
N LEU A 173 -40.65 5.76 -7.99
CA LEU A 173 -39.98 6.32 -6.82
C LEU A 173 -39.10 7.52 -7.20
N VAL A 174 -38.36 7.43 -8.31
CA VAL A 174 -37.57 8.54 -8.86
C VAL A 174 -38.46 9.75 -9.11
N GLU A 175 -39.59 9.57 -9.81
CA GLU A 175 -40.52 10.68 -10.10
C GLU A 175 -41.07 11.34 -8.83
N LYS A 176 -41.29 10.57 -7.75
CA LYS A 176 -41.76 11.11 -6.46
C LYS A 176 -40.68 11.94 -5.78
N LEU A 177 -39.46 11.42 -5.70
CA LEU A 177 -38.35 12.08 -5.02
C LEU A 177 -37.89 13.34 -5.77
N GLU A 178 -37.93 13.33 -7.11
CA GLU A 178 -37.67 14.53 -7.92
C GLU A 178 -38.71 15.63 -7.67
N LYS A 179 -39.99 15.27 -7.49
CA LYS A 179 -41.05 16.23 -7.10
C LYS A 179 -40.84 16.81 -5.71
N GLU A 180 -40.16 16.07 -4.83
CA GLU A 180 -39.76 16.53 -3.50
C GLU A 180 -38.45 17.34 -3.52
N GLY A 181 -37.85 17.53 -4.70
CA GLY A 181 -36.66 18.36 -4.91
C GLY A 181 -35.34 17.62 -4.71
N PHE A 182 -35.36 16.29 -4.61
CA PHE A 182 -34.15 15.48 -4.59
C PHE A 182 -33.60 15.29 -6.00
N LYS A 183 -32.26 15.28 -6.11
CA LYS A 183 -31.59 14.84 -7.34
C LYS A 183 -31.55 13.31 -7.32
N CYS A 184 -32.29 12.67 -8.23
CA CYS A 184 -32.38 11.22 -8.31
C CYS A 184 -31.69 10.71 -9.57
N HIS A 185 -31.10 9.51 -9.47
CA HIS A 185 -30.50 8.80 -10.60
C HIS A 185 -31.00 7.36 -10.56
N ALA A 186 -31.58 6.88 -11.66
CA ALA A 186 -31.99 5.49 -11.77
C ALA A 186 -30.76 4.64 -12.13
N LEU A 187 -30.34 3.77 -11.21
CA LEU A 187 -29.34 2.73 -11.46
C LEU A 187 -29.98 1.66 -12.35
N ILE A 188 -29.55 1.59 -13.61
CA ILE A 188 -29.95 0.50 -14.51
C ILE A 188 -28.89 -0.59 -14.35
N SER A 189 -29.30 -1.79 -13.92
CA SER A 189 -28.49 -3.02 -14.00
C SER A 189 -28.79 -3.77 -15.29
#